data_AF-A0ABD1ES32-F1
#
_entry.id   AF-A0ABD1ES32-F1
#
_cell.length_a   1.000
_cell.length_b   1.000
_cell.length_c   1.000
_cell.angle_alpha   90.00
_cell.angle_beta   90.00
_cell.angle_gamma   90.00
#
_symmetry.space_group_name_H-M   'P 1'
#
loop_
_entity.id
_entity.type
_entity.pdbx_description
1 polymer ?
#
loop_
_entity_poly.entity_id
_entity_poly.type
_entity_poly.pdbx_seq_one_letter_code
_entity_poly.pdbx_strand_id
1 'polypeptide(L)'
;MPLGTNTEESNPCFKEQQLSFQCFDKNNYDKDKCLLQIENYKTCKKFWGELRRYRRRQGLYPLLPPLEERDKIKQEYLSSKNHKH
;
A
#
# COMPACT_ATOMS: atom_id res chain seq x y z
N MET A 1 -22.28 -7.15 -0.67
CA MET A 1 -21.39 -7.95 0.21
C MET A 1 -20.87 -7.02 1.30
N PRO A 2 -21.01 -7.35 2.59
CA PRO A 2 -20.61 -6.43 3.64
C PRO A 2 -19.08 -6.36 3.68
N LEU A 3 -18.58 -5.16 3.40
CA LEU A 3 -17.18 -4.79 3.38
C LEU A 3 -16.62 -4.94 4.80
N GLY A 4 -16.01 -6.10 5.09
CA GLY A 4 -15.11 -6.23 6.23
C GLY A 4 -14.14 -5.05 6.21
N THR A 5 -14.01 -4.38 7.35
CA THR A 5 -13.35 -3.10 7.59
C THR A 5 -12.04 -2.89 6.81
N ASN A 6 -12.13 -2.49 5.55
CA ASN A 6 -11.02 -1.96 4.76
C ASN A 6 -10.85 -0.50 5.16
N THR A 7 -10.44 -0.25 6.40
CA THR A 7 -10.10 1.10 6.86
C THR A 7 -8.63 1.35 6.58
N GLU A 8 -8.22 2.63 6.57
CA GLU A 8 -6.80 2.98 6.45
C GLU A 8 -5.96 2.30 7.54
N GLU A 9 -6.56 1.98 8.69
CA GLU A 9 -5.91 1.30 9.82
C GLU A 9 -5.53 -0.15 9.51
N SER A 10 -6.43 -0.93 8.89
CA SER A 10 -6.20 -2.36 8.62
C SER A 10 -5.47 -2.60 7.29
N ASN A 11 -5.67 -1.70 6.32
CA ASN A 11 -5.08 -1.80 4.98
C ASN A 11 -4.19 -0.58 4.69
N PRO A 12 -2.85 -0.72 4.75
CA PRO A 12 -1.95 0.40 4.50
C PRO A 12 -1.91 0.85 3.03
N CYS A 13 -2.57 0.09 2.14
CA CYS A 13 -2.75 0.36 0.72
C CYS A 13 -4.21 0.71 0.38
N PHE A 14 -5.00 1.16 1.36
CA PHE A 14 -6.40 1.47 1.16
C PHE A 14 -6.60 2.56 0.10
N LYS A 15 -5.79 3.62 0.12
CA LYS A 15 -5.87 4.73 -0.86
C LYS A 15 -5.62 4.23 -2.29
N GLU A 16 -4.57 3.43 -2.49
CA GLU A 16 -4.20 2.87 -3.79
C GLU A 16 -5.25 1.86 -4.29
N GLN A 17 -5.87 1.12 -3.38
CA GLN A 17 -7.01 0.26 -3.68
C GLN A 17 -8.23 1.07 -4.15
N GLN A 18 -8.57 2.15 -3.44
CA GLN A 18 -9.67 3.05 -3.83
C GLN A 18 -9.42 3.67 -5.20
N LEU A 19 -8.21 4.16 -5.47
CA LEU A 19 -7.84 4.71 -6.79
C LEU A 19 -7.93 3.67 -7.90
N SER A 20 -7.52 2.42 -7.63
CA SER A 20 -7.66 1.33 -8.60
C SER A 20 -9.13 1.03 -8.90
N PHE A 21 -9.97 0.95 -7.87
CA PHE A 21 -11.41 0.74 -8.05
C PHE A 21 -12.09 1.88 -8.79
N GLN A 22 -11.76 3.13 -8.47
CA GLN A 22 -12.28 4.29 -9.19
C GLN A 22 -11.85 4.28 -10.66
N CYS A 23 -10.63 3.84 -10.95
CA CYS A 23 -10.17 3.70 -12.32
C CYS A 23 -10.96 2.62 -13.06
N PHE A 24 -11.18 1.45 -12.45
CA PHE A 24 -11.98 0.39 -13.06
C PHE A 24 -13.42 0.83 -13.32
N ASP A 25 -14.05 1.51 -12.36
CA ASP A 25 -15.42 2.00 -12.49
C ASP A 25 -15.56 2.96 -13.68
N LYS A 26 -14.61 3.89 -13.85
CA LYS A 26 -14.60 4.84 -14.96
C LYS A 26 -14.26 4.23 -16.33
N ASN A 27 -13.58 3.09 -16.35
CA ASN A 27 -13.05 2.47 -17.57
C ASN A 27 -13.75 1.15 -17.93
N ASN A 28 -14.96 0.90 -17.41
CA ASN A 28 -15.70 -0.36 -17.64
C ASN A 28 -14.89 -1.60 -17.26
N TYR A 29 -14.13 -1.54 -16.16
CA TYR A 29 -13.26 -2.60 -15.66
C TYR A 29 -12.12 -3.01 -16.61
N ASP A 30 -11.79 -2.14 -17.57
CA ASP A 30 -10.61 -2.30 -18.42
C ASP A 30 -9.33 -2.11 -17.59
N LYS A 31 -8.59 -3.22 -17.44
CA LYS A 31 -7.37 -3.26 -16.63
C LYS A 31 -6.21 -2.53 -17.30
N ASP A 32 -6.18 -2.50 -18.62
CA ASP A 32 -5.07 -1.94 -19.38
C ASP A 32 -5.03 -0.42 -19.26
N LYS A 33 -6.20 0.20 -19.06
CA LYS A 33 -6.33 1.64 -18.77
C LYS A 33 -5.94 2.02 -17.34
N CYS A 34 -5.82 1.04 -16.44
CA CYS A 34 -5.59 1.24 -15.02
C CYS A 34 -4.26 0.62 -14.55
N LEU A 35 -3.35 0.31 -15.47
CA LEU A 35 -2.06 -0.33 -15.17
C LEU A 35 -1.26 0.44 -14.12
N LEU A 36 -1.23 1.77 -14.20
CA LEU A 36 -0.52 2.61 -13.24
C LEU A 36 -1.07 2.45 -11.81
N GLN A 37 -2.40 2.49 -11.65
CA GLN A 37 -3.05 2.34 -10.35
C GLN A 37 -2.84 0.92 -9.79
N ILE A 38 -2.92 -0.09 -10.66
CA ILE A 38 -2.62 -1.48 -10.32
C ILE A 38 -1.16 -1.63 -9.87
N GLU A 39 -0.21 -1.04 -10.58
CA GLU A 39 1.21 -1.07 -10.24
C GLU A 39 1.50 -0.36 -8.91
N ASN A 40 0.86 0.78 -8.67
CA ASN A 40 0.94 1.49 -7.39
C ASN A 40 0.41 0.62 -6.25
N TYR A 41 -0.75 -0.03 -6.42
CA TYR A 41 -1.31 -0.94 -5.43
C TYR A 41 -0.41 -2.15 -5.17
N LYS A 42 0.15 -2.77 -6.22
CA LYS A 42 1.10 -3.87 -6.11
C LYS A 42 2.38 -3.45 -5.37
N THR A 43 2.93 -2.28 -5.72
CA THR A 43 4.13 -1.72 -5.08
C THR A 43 3.89 -1.47 -3.60
N CYS A 44 2.75 -0.87 -3.25
CA CYS A 44 2.37 -0.67 -1.86
C CYS A 44 2.29 -2.01 -1.10
N LYS A 45 1.58 -3.01 -1.65
CA LYS A 45 1.49 -4.34 -1.00
C LYS A 45 2.85 -5.00 -0.82
N LYS A 46 3.74 -4.87 -1.79
CA LYS A 46 5.09 -5.43 -1.73
C LYS A 46 5.88 -4.77 -0.59
N PHE A 47 5.89 -3.44 -0.53
CA PHE A 47 6.56 -2.66 0.51
C PHE A 47 6.10 -3.06 1.91
N TRP A 48 4.79 -3.01 2.17
CA TRP A 48 4.25 -3.38 3.48
C TRP A 48 4.43 -4.87 3.81
N GLY A 49 4.40 -5.73 2.80
CA GLY A 49 4.72 -7.15 2.96
C GLY A 49 6.17 -7.40 3.34
N GLU A 50 7.11 -6.61 2.83
CA GLU A 50 8.53 -6.65 3.20
C GLU A 50 8.74 -6.06 4.61
N LEU A 51 8.12 -4.93 4.94
CA LEU A 51 8.19 -4.34 6.27
C LEU A 51 7.63 -5.27 7.35
N ARG A 52 6.49 -5.92 7.10
CA ARG A 52 5.91 -6.93 8.00
C ARG A 52 6.86 -8.11 8.22
N ARG A 53 7.52 -8.57 7.15
CA ARG A 53 8.53 -9.65 7.22
C ARG A 53 9.76 -9.20 8.01
N TYR A 54 10.21 -7.96 7.83
CA TYR A 54 11.31 -7.38 8.61
C TYR A 54 10.96 -7.28 10.10
N ARG A 55 9.82 -6.65 10.45
CA ARG A 55 9.37 -6.51 11.83
C ARG A 55 9.19 -7.86 12.52
N ARG A 56 8.63 -8.85 11.81
CA ARG A 56 8.52 -10.24 12.31
C ARG A 56 9.88 -10.85 12.64
N ARG A 57 10.88 -10.70 11.77
CA ARG A 57 12.24 -11.22 12.00
C ARG A 57 12.93 -10.55 13.19
N GLN A 58 12.61 -9.29 13.45
CA GLN A 58 13.14 -8.53 14.59
C GLN A 58 12.32 -8.72 15.88
N GLY A 59 11.22 -9.49 15.84
CA GLY A 59 10.31 -9.63 16.99
C GLY A 59 9.51 -8.37 17.33
N LEU A 60 9.41 -7.40 16.40
CA LEU A 60 8.71 -6.13 16.61
C LEU A 60 7.21 -6.28 16.33
N TYR A 61 6.39 -6.06 17.36
CA TYR A 61 4.93 -6.03 17.29
C TYR A 61 4.39 -4.66 17.71
N PRO A 62 3.33 -4.15 17.06
CA PRO A 62 2.56 -4.77 15.96
C PRO A 62 3.34 -4.86 14.64
N LEU A 63 3.00 -5.88 13.83
CA LEU A 63 3.65 -6.12 12.52
C LEU A 63 3.34 -5.02 11.51
N LEU A 64 2.20 -4.37 11.67
CA LEU A 64 1.81 -3.21 10.89
C LEU A 64 1.94 -1.99 11.81
N PRO A 65 2.74 -0.97 11.47
CA PRO A 65 2.89 0.21 12.30
C PRO A 65 1.61 1.06 12.35
N PRO A 66 1.43 1.88 13.40
CA PRO A 66 0.32 2.82 13.54
C PRO A 66 0.29 3.84 12.39
N LEU A 67 -0.88 4.42 12.10
CA LEU A 67 -1.09 5.36 11.00
C LEU A 67 -0.08 6.52 10.98
N GLU A 68 0.20 7.11 12.14
CA GLU A 68 1.11 8.25 12.30
C GLU A 68 2.55 7.94 11.87
N GLU A 69 2.99 6.68 12.05
CA GLU A 69 4.32 6.24 11.62
C GLU A 69 4.36 5.88 10.14
N ARG A 70 3.22 5.56 9.53
CA ARG A 70 3.19 5.09 8.14
C ARG A 70 3.64 6.16 7.17
N ASP A 71 3.24 7.41 7.39
CA ASP A 71 3.62 8.50 6.51
C ASP A 71 5.13 8.75 6.56
N LYS A 72 5.72 8.71 7.76
CA LYS A 72 7.18 8.81 7.95
C LYS A 72 7.91 7.65 7.27
N ILE A 73 7.47 6.41 7.51
CA ILE A 73 8.07 5.19 6.92
C ILE A 73 7.95 5.21 5.38
N LYS A 74 6.82 5.67 4.84
CA LYS A 74 6.65 5.86 3.38
C LYS A 74 7.60 6.93 2.85
N GLN A 75 7.70 8.07 3.52
CA GLN A 75 8.60 9.17 3.12
C GLN A 75 10.07 8.71 3.13
N GLU A 76 10.50 8.02 4.18
CA GLU A 76 11.86 7.45 4.26
C GLU A 76 12.13 6.42 3.15
N TYR A 77 11.16 5.56 2.83
CA TYR A 77 11.28 4.62 1.74
C TYR A 77 11.37 5.31 0.37
N LEU A 78 10.58 6.36 0.14
CA LEU A 78 10.64 7.15 -1.09
C LEU A 78 11.98 7.90 -1.20
N SER A 79 12.46 8.50 -0.11
CA SER A 79 13.75 9.19 -0.06
C SER A 79 14.93 8.24 -0.30
N SER A 80 14.90 7.04 0.29
CA SER A 80 15.95 6.03 0.08
C SER A 80 15.94 5.44 -1.33
N LYS A 81 14.77 5.34 -1.98
CA LYS A 81 14.65 4.98 -3.41
C LYS A 81 15.24 6.04 -4.33
N ASN A 82 15.06 7.32 -4.01
CA ASN A 82 15.59 8.44 -4.80
C ASN A 82 17.12 8.56 -4.74
N HIS A 83 17.80 7.86 -3.82
CA HIS A 83 19.26 7.90 -3.72
C HIS A 83 19.97 6.81 -4.55
N LYS A 84 19.25 5.90 -5.21
CA LYS A 84 19.83 5.00 -6.19
C LYS A 84 19.82 5.66 -7.58
N HIS A 85 20.82 6.51 -7.81
CA HIS A 85 21.27 6.89 -9.15
C HIS A 85 22.03 5.72 -9.78
#